data_AF-A0A5N5RIL9-F1
#
_entry.id   AF-A0A5N5RIL9-F1
#
_cell.length_a   1.000
_cell.length_b   1.000
_cell.length_c   1.000
_cell.angle_alpha   90.00
_cell.angle_beta   90.00
_cell.angle_gamma   90.00
#
_symmetry.space_group_name_H-M   'P 1'
#
loop_
_entity.id
_entity.type
_entity.pdbx_description
1 polymer ?
#
loop_
_entity_poly.entity_id
_entity_poly.type
_entity_poly.pdbx_seq_one_letter_code
_entity_poly.pdbx_strand_id
1 'polypeptide(L)'
;MDMNRLQSRSHCMVAMMLLMVVCAILMVCSWFAIGIPVAFVAVVIGMCSLRECRICHRFATLIRTGRHSGICPICSRMIIEGRQQELLERRSR
;
A
#
# COMPACT_ATOMS: atom_id res chain seq x y z
N MET A 1 -19.89 45.09 -36.09
CA MET A 1 -19.16 43.79 -36.23
C MET A 1 -18.21 43.52 -35.06
N ASP A 2 -17.79 44.53 -34.28
CA ASP A 2 -16.84 44.38 -33.17
C ASP A 2 -17.35 43.68 -31.90
N MET A 3 -18.66 43.72 -31.61
CA MET A 3 -19.23 43.03 -30.43
C MET A 3 -19.03 41.51 -30.46
N ASN A 4 -19.13 40.87 -31.63
CA ASN A 4 -18.95 39.42 -31.76
C ASN A 4 -17.49 39.00 -31.47
N ARG A 5 -16.50 39.85 -31.76
CA ARG A 5 -15.07 39.57 -31.46
C ARG A 5 -14.77 39.65 -29.97
N LEU A 6 -15.38 40.61 -29.26
CA LEU A 6 -15.24 40.75 -27.81
C LEU A 6 -15.90 39.58 -27.07
N GLN A 7 -17.11 39.19 -27.50
CA GLN A 7 -17.81 38.04 -26.93
C GLN A 7 -17.04 36.73 -27.19
N SER A 8 -16.55 36.49 -28.42
CA SER A 8 -15.72 35.33 -28.75
C SER A 8 -14.43 35.26 -27.92
N ARG A 9 -13.74 36.40 -27.72
CA ARG A 9 -12.56 36.47 -26.83
C ARG A 9 -12.89 36.10 -25.39
N SER A 10 -14.01 36.57 -24.86
CA SER A 10 -14.42 36.25 -23.48
C SER A 10 -14.71 34.76 -23.31
N HIS A 11 -15.38 34.12 -24.27
CA HIS A 11 -15.63 32.67 -24.26
C HIS A 11 -14.33 31.86 -24.37
N CYS A 12 -13.38 32.29 -25.20
CA CYS A 12 -12.06 31.67 -25.28
C CYS A 12 -11.28 31.79 -23.96
N MET A 13 -11.31 32.96 -23.30
CA MET A 13 -10.65 33.15 -22.01
C MET A 13 -11.26 32.27 -20.92
N VAL A 14 -12.60 32.16 -20.88
CA VAL A 14 -13.31 31.28 -19.94
C VAL A 14 -12.96 29.81 -20.21
N ALA A 15 -12.93 29.39 -21.48
CA ALA A 15 -12.55 28.03 -21.85
C ALA A 15 -11.09 27.71 -21.46
N MET A 16 -10.15 28.65 -21.67
CA MET A 16 -8.76 28.47 -21.25
C MET A 16 -8.63 28.40 -19.72
N MET A 17 -9.35 29.24 -18.98
CA MET A 17 -9.36 29.16 -17.51
C MET A 17 -9.89 27.81 -17.02
N LEU A 18 -10.99 27.31 -17.60
CA LEU A 18 -11.53 26.00 -17.24
C LEU A 18 -10.53 24.87 -17.54
N LEU A 19 -9.88 24.90 -18.71
CA LEU A 19 -8.86 23.91 -19.05
C LEU A 19 -7.68 23.95 -18.09
N MET A 20 -7.22 25.13 -17.69
CA MET A 20 -6.14 25.27 -16.71
C MET A 20 -6.53 24.70 -15.35
N VAL A 21 -7.76 24.95 -14.88
CA VAL A 21 -8.27 24.39 -13.62
C VAL A 21 -8.37 22.87 -13.69
N VAL A 22 -8.90 22.32 -14.79
CA VAL A 22 -9.00 20.87 -15.00
C VAL A 22 -7.60 20.24 -15.02
N CYS A 23 -6.64 20.84 -15.72
CA CYS A 23 -5.25 20.37 -15.73
C CYS A 23 -4.62 20.38 -14.32
N ALA A 24 -4.86 21.43 -13.53
CA ALA A 24 -4.36 21.50 -12.15
C ALA A 24 -4.94 20.38 -11.28
N ILE A 25 -6.24 20.11 -11.40
CA ILE A 25 -6.91 19.01 -10.67
C ILE A 25 -6.31 17.66 -11.10
N LEU A 26 -6.12 17.42 -12.40
CA LEU A 26 -5.55 16.17 -12.91
C LEU A 26 -4.10 15.96 -12.44
N MET A 27 -3.28 17.01 -12.36
CA MET A 27 -1.93 16.96 -11.81
C MET A 27 -1.92 16.57 -10.33
N VAL A 28 -2.85 17.12 -9.53
CA VAL A 28 -2.98 16.76 -8.11
C VAL A 28 -3.46 15.32 -7.99
N CYS A 29 -4.47 14.91 -8.75
CA CYS A 29 -4.98 13.54 -8.76
C CYS A 29 -3.91 12.52 -9.16
N SER A 30 -3.10 12.79 -10.18
CA SER A 30 -2.03 11.89 -10.61
C SER A 30 -0.95 11.74 -9.54
N TRP A 31 -0.60 12.85 -8.87
CA TRP A 31 0.32 12.82 -7.75
C TRP A 31 -0.17 11.92 -6.60
N PHE A 32 -1.44 12.05 -6.20
CA PHE A 32 -2.02 11.18 -5.18
C PHE A 32 -2.12 9.72 -5.63
N ALA A 33 -2.49 9.49 -6.89
CA ALA A 33 -2.61 8.15 -7.46
C ALA A 33 -1.27 7.41 -7.50
N ILE A 34 -0.14 8.12 -7.59
CA ILE A 34 1.20 7.51 -7.58
C ILE A 34 1.79 7.49 -6.16
N GLY A 35 1.66 8.57 -5.40
CA GLY A 35 2.30 8.71 -4.09
C GLY A 35 1.78 7.75 -3.03
N ILE A 36 0.46 7.53 -2.97
CA ILE A 36 -0.17 6.65 -1.98
C ILE A 36 0.23 5.19 -2.17
N PRO A 37 0.11 4.57 -3.36
CA PRO A 37 0.50 3.17 -3.54
C PRO A 37 2.00 2.96 -3.34
N VAL A 38 2.85 3.92 -3.73
CA VAL A 38 4.30 3.82 -3.51
C VAL A 38 4.63 3.83 -2.00
N ALA A 39 4.00 4.71 -1.23
CA ALA A 39 4.17 4.72 0.23
C ALA A 39 3.68 3.42 0.87
N PHE A 40 2.53 2.91 0.43
CA PHE A 40 1.97 1.63 0.93
C PHE A 40 2.91 0.45 0.61
N VAL A 41 3.40 0.37 -0.63
CA VAL A 41 4.36 -0.66 -1.04
C VAL A 41 5.66 -0.54 -0.26
N ALA A 42 6.18 0.66 -0.03
CA ALA A 42 7.38 0.88 0.77
C ALA A 42 7.20 0.43 2.23
N VAL A 43 6.02 0.66 2.83
CA VAL A 43 5.70 0.18 4.19
C VAL A 43 5.61 -1.34 4.21
N VAL A 44 4.94 -1.96 3.24
CA VAL A 44 4.82 -3.42 3.14
C VAL A 44 6.20 -4.07 2.95
N ILE A 45 7.05 -3.50 2.09
CA ILE A 45 8.43 -3.97 1.87
C ILE A 45 9.28 -3.75 3.13
N GLY A 46 9.19 -2.59 3.79
CA GLY A 46 9.92 -2.31 5.03
C GLY A 46 9.52 -3.24 6.19
N MET A 47 8.26 -3.70 6.19
CA MET A 47 7.75 -4.71 7.12
C MET A 47 8.20 -6.14 6.77
N CYS A 48 8.55 -6.39 5.50
CA CYS A 48 9.05 -7.65 4.99
C CYS A 48 10.58 -7.64 4.94
N SER A 49 11.24 -7.95 6.06
CA SER A 49 12.68 -8.19 6.02
C SER A 49 12.92 -9.57 5.39
N LEU A 50 13.52 -9.61 4.20
CA LEU A 50 14.12 -10.83 3.63
C LEU A 50 15.26 -11.24 4.55
N ARG A 51 14.94 -12.13 5.49
CA ARG A 51 15.89 -12.66 6.46
C ARG A 51 15.72 -14.17 6.49
N GLU A 52 16.83 -14.82 6.79
CA GLU A 52 16.84 -16.25 7.00
C GLU A 52 15.97 -16.58 8.22
N CYS A 53 15.05 -17.53 8.07
CA CYS A 53 14.26 -18.03 9.17
C CYS A 53 15.13 -18.87 10.12
N ARG A 54 15.04 -18.61 11.43
CA ARG A 54 15.81 -19.35 12.45
C ARG A 54 15.49 -20.84 12.57
N ILE A 55 14.29 -21.26 12.12
CA ILE A 55 13.81 -22.64 12.29
C ILE A 55 14.09 -23.48 11.05
N CYS A 56 13.71 -22.97 9.88
CA CYS A 56 13.82 -23.72 8.62
C CYS A 56 15.02 -23.29 7.78
N HIS A 57 15.82 -22.32 8.23
CA HIS A 57 16.99 -21.78 7.52
C HIS A 57 16.72 -21.32 6.08
N ARG A 58 15.44 -21.07 5.75
CA ARG A 58 15.00 -20.65 4.42
C ARG A 58 14.78 -19.14 4.42
N PHE A 59 15.21 -18.48 3.34
CA PHE A 59 14.89 -17.08 3.10
C PHE A 59 13.39 -16.94 2.88
N ALA A 60 12.73 -16.20 3.77
CA ALA A 60 11.30 -15.94 3.69
C ALA A 60 11.05 -14.47 4.07
N THR A 61 9.93 -13.93 3.59
CA THR A 61 9.45 -12.63 4.06
C THR A 61 9.05 -12.77 5.53
N LEU A 62 9.90 -12.26 6.43
CA LEU A 62 9.63 -12.32 7.86
C LEU A 62 8.70 -11.16 8.23
N ILE A 63 7.49 -11.49 8.69
CA ILE A 63 6.55 -10.52 9.25
C ILE A 63 7.07 -10.13 10.62
N ARG A 64 7.45 -8.86 10.80
CA ARG A 64 7.96 -8.32 12.07
C ARG A 64 6.84 -8.20 13.11
N THR A 65 6.37 -9.32 13.65
CA THR A 65 5.53 -9.32 14.85
C THR A 65 6.45 -9.09 16.06
N GLY A 66 6.21 -8.05 16.85
CA GLY A 66 7.11 -7.56 17.91
C GLY A 66 7.50 -8.54 19.03
N ARG A 67 7.11 -9.82 18.94
CA ARG A 67 7.49 -10.90 19.85
C ARG A 67 8.31 -12.03 19.20
N HIS A 68 8.34 -12.15 17.87
CA HIS A 68 8.96 -13.28 17.17
C HIS A 68 9.85 -12.77 16.01
N SER A 69 10.90 -12.03 16.34
CA SER A 69 11.88 -11.58 15.34
C SER A 69 12.69 -12.77 14.83
N GLY A 70 12.40 -13.27 13.63
CA GLY A 70 13.23 -14.29 12.97
C GLY A 70 12.52 -15.57 12.50
N ILE A 71 11.19 -15.65 12.58
CA ILE A 71 10.46 -16.90 12.26
C ILE A 71 9.55 -16.69 11.04
N CYS A 72 9.62 -17.64 10.10
CA CYS A 72 8.83 -17.62 8.87
C CYS A 72 7.32 -17.79 9.17
N PRO A 73 6.41 -17.23 8.35
CA PRO A 73 4.96 -17.36 8.60
C PRO A 73 4.51 -18.82 8.66
N ILE A 74 5.09 -19.70 7.84
CA ILE A 74 4.82 -21.15 7.85
C ILE A 74 5.21 -21.77 9.19
N CYS A 75 6.42 -21.47 9.66
CA CYS A 75 6.99 -21.94 10.91
C CYS A 75 6.16 -21.45 12.10
N SER A 76 5.69 -20.20 12.05
CA SER A 76 4.81 -19.64 13.08
C SER A 76 3.45 -20.33 13.13
N ARG A 77 2.86 -20.68 11.98
CA ARG A 77 1.60 -21.44 11.92
C ARG A 77 1.76 -22.81 12.56
N MET A 78 2.81 -23.56 12.19
CA MET A 78 3.05 -24.88 12.78
C MET A 78 3.18 -24.83 14.30
N ILE A 79 3.87 -23.81 14.85
CA ILE A 79 3.99 -23.65 16.31
C ILE A 79 2.62 -23.39 16.95
N ILE A 80 1.78 -22.57 16.32
CA ILE A 80 0.44 -22.24 16.85
C ILE A 80 -0.47 -23.48 16.79
N GLU A 81 -0.49 -24.17 15.65
CA GLU A 81 -1.28 -25.38 15.44
C GLU A 81 -0.88 -26.50 16.39
N GLY A 82 0.43 -26.75 16.57
CA GLY A 82 0.93 -27.71 17.54
C GLY A 82 0.54 -27.36 18.98
N ARG A 83 0.60 -26.08 19.35
CA ARG A 83 0.15 -25.63 20.68
C ARG A 83 -1.34 -25.83 20.89
N GLN A 84 -2.16 -25.68 19.83
CA GLN A 84 -3.59 -25.95 19.92
C GLN A 84 -3.87 -27.45 20.09
N GLN A 85 -3.11 -28.32 19.42
CA GLN A 85 -3.22 -29.77 19.60
C GLN A 85 -2.86 -30.20 21.03
N GLU A 86 -1.77 -29.69 21.60
CA GLU A 86 -1.39 -29.96 22.99
C GLU A 86 -2.47 -29.52 24.00
N LEU A 87 -3.10 -28.37 23.76
CA LEU A 87 -4.19 -27.86 24.59
C LEU A 87 -5.47 -28.71 24.46
N LEU A 88 -5.74 -29.28 23.29
CA LEU A 88 -6.86 -30.19 23.07
C LEU A 88 -6.63 -31.54 23.76
N GLU A 89 -5.44 -32.12 23.64
CA GLU A 89 -5.09 -33.40 24.29
C GLU A 89 -5.12 -33.32 25.83
N ARG A 90 -4.76 -32.16 26.39
CA ARG A 90 -4.88 -31.92 27.85
C ARG A 90 -6.32 -31.77 28.31
N ARG A 91 -7.25 -31.38 27.43
CA ARG A 91 -8.67 -31.23 27.76
C ARG A 91 -9.45 -32.53 27.59
N SER A 92 -8.93 -33.47 26.80
CA SER A 92 -9.53 -34.80 26.59
C SER A 92 -9.10 -35.86 27.61
N ARG A 93 -8.18 -35.54 28.53
CA ARG A 93 -7.82 -36.37 29.69
C ARG A 93 -8.48 -35.81 30.94
#